data_AF-A0AAV6BTR8-F1
#
_entry.id   AF-A0AAV6BTR8-F1
#
_cell.length_a   1.000
_cell.length_b   1.000
_cell.length_c   1.000
_cell.angle_alpha   90.00
_cell.angle_beta   90.00
_cell.angle_gamma   90.00
#
_symmetry.space_group_name_H-M   'P 1'
#
loop_
_entity.id
_entity.type
_entity.pdbx_description
1 polymer ?
#
loop_
_entity_poly.entity_id
_entity_poly.type
_entity_poly.pdbx_seq_one_letter_code
_entity_poly.pdbx_strand_id
1 'polypeptide(L)'
;MRKTFTAIAIAVSLALTSGVALASSCPKVIKQGRDAAAKMKADDPKVKAAVAKLDDAQKLHDSGKHAESLAKANEALADLGAK
;
A
#
# COMPACT_ATOMS: atom_id res chain seq x y z
N MET A 1 27.78 0.02 -20.71
CA MET A 1 27.02 0.50 -19.53
C MET A 1 25.55 0.59 -19.92
N ARG A 2 24.65 0.23 -19.00
CA ARG A 2 23.17 0.11 -19.14
C ARG A 2 22.68 -1.19 -19.75
N LYS A 3 22.49 -2.18 -18.87
CA LYS A 3 21.35 -3.11 -18.77
C LYS A 3 21.66 -4.05 -17.62
N THR A 4 20.62 -4.53 -16.94
CA THR A 4 20.63 -5.47 -15.81
C THR A 4 20.97 -4.91 -14.43
N PHE A 5 20.08 -4.06 -13.88
CA PHE A 5 19.83 -4.00 -12.44
C PHE A 5 18.33 -4.20 -12.20
N THR A 6 17.84 -5.41 -12.49
CA THR A 6 16.48 -5.83 -12.09
C THR A 6 16.51 -7.29 -11.69
N ALA A 7 17.36 -7.58 -10.74
CA ALA A 7 17.30 -8.78 -9.92
C ALA A 7 17.90 -8.34 -8.58
N ILE A 8 17.30 -8.81 -7.48
CA ILE A 8 17.58 -8.44 -6.09
C ILE A 8 16.78 -7.22 -5.62
N ALA A 9 15.64 -7.48 -4.98
CA ALA A 9 15.66 -7.44 -3.52
C ALA A 9 14.34 -7.90 -2.90
N ILE A 10 14.43 -9.04 -2.20
CA ILE A 10 13.92 -9.22 -0.83
C ILE A 10 12.40 -9.28 -0.75
N ALA A 11 11.86 -10.49 -0.89
CA ALA A 11 11.49 -11.27 0.29
C ALA A 11 10.60 -10.43 1.21
N VAL A 12 9.30 -10.60 0.99
CA VAL A 12 8.23 -10.33 1.94
C VAL A 12 8.76 -10.58 3.35
N SER A 13 9.15 -9.51 4.03
CA SER A 13 9.48 -9.56 5.44
C SER A 13 8.17 -9.67 6.19
N LEU A 14 7.55 -10.85 6.07
CA LEU A 14 6.44 -11.34 6.88
C LEU A 14 6.93 -11.70 8.30
N ALA A 15 7.94 -10.96 8.78
CA ALA A 15 8.64 -11.18 10.04
C ALA A 15 8.70 -9.90 10.86
N LEU A 16 7.61 -9.11 10.87
CA LEU A 16 7.40 -8.09 11.89
C LEU A 16 6.59 -8.69 13.04
N THR A 17 7.21 -9.64 13.73
CA THR A 17 6.84 -10.05 15.09
C THR A 17 7.23 -8.93 16.06
N SER A 18 6.44 -7.86 16.11
CA SER A 18 6.31 -6.95 17.26
C SER A 18 5.28 -5.88 16.93
N GLY A 19 4.14 -5.88 17.64
CA GLY A 19 2.97 -5.04 17.35
C GLY A 19 3.21 -3.52 17.29
N VAL A 20 4.38 -3.03 17.69
CA VAL A 20 4.76 -1.62 17.59
C VAL A 20 5.16 -1.18 16.17
N ALA A 21 5.74 -2.08 15.36
CA ALA A 21 6.14 -1.75 13.98
C ALA A 21 4.94 -1.77 13.00
N LEU A 22 3.85 -2.43 13.37
CA LEU A 22 2.63 -2.55 12.58
C LEU A 22 1.69 -1.33 12.73
N ALA A 23 1.69 -0.69 13.90
CA ALA A 23 0.84 0.49 14.14
C ALA A 23 1.25 1.69 13.27
N SER A 24 2.56 1.95 13.15
CA SER A 24 3.09 3.07 12.36
C SER A 24 3.17 2.79 10.85
N SER A 25 2.97 1.54 10.41
CA SER A 25 3.08 1.17 9.00
C SER A 25 1.80 1.44 8.21
N CYS A 26 0.61 1.33 8.82
CA CYS A 26 -0.66 1.56 8.11
C CYS A 26 -0.75 2.98 7.52
N PRO A 27 -0.49 4.08 8.27
CA PRO A 27 -0.56 5.43 7.70
C PRO A 27 0.45 5.64 6.57
N LYS A 28 1.65 5.05 6.69
CA LYS A 28 2.69 5.12 5.67
C LYS A 28 2.25 4.46 4.36
N VAL A 29 1.73 3.24 4.43
CA VAL A 29 1.32 2.47 3.25
C VAL A 29 0.08 3.09 2.59
N ILE A 30 -0.89 3.57 3.38
CA ILE A 30 -2.04 4.32 2.86
C ILE A 30 -1.56 5.58 2.11
N LYS A 31 -0.64 6.34 2.70
CA LYS A 31 -0.08 7.53 2.05
C LYS A 31 0.65 7.17 0.75
N GLN A 32 1.47 6.12 0.74
CA GLN A 32 2.15 5.66 -0.48
C GLN A 32 1.15 5.34 -1.60
N GLY A 33 0.04 4.66 -1.28
CA GLY A 33 -1.02 4.39 -2.24
C GLY A 33 -1.67 5.67 -2.78
N ARG A 34 -1.95 6.65 -1.92
CA ARG A 34 -2.53 7.94 -2.34
C ARG A 34 -1.55 8.75 -3.21
N ASP A 35 -0.28 8.79 -2.83
CA ASP A 35 0.77 9.46 -3.61
C ASP A 35 0.96 8.81 -4.99
N ALA A 36 0.82 7.47 -5.08
CA ALA A 36 0.87 6.75 -6.34
C ALA A 36 -0.36 7.06 -7.21
N ALA A 37 -1.57 6.99 -6.65
CA ALA A 37 -2.81 7.31 -7.35
C ALA A 37 -2.83 8.75 -7.88
N ALA A 38 -2.28 9.71 -7.11
CA ALA A 38 -2.18 11.12 -7.52
C ALA A 38 -1.30 11.37 -8.75
N LYS A 39 -0.40 10.43 -9.08
CA LYS A 39 0.45 10.49 -10.29
C LYS A 39 -0.19 9.80 -11.50
N MET A 40 -1.39 9.25 -11.33
CA MET A 40 -2.12 8.52 -12.36
C MET A 40 -3.36 9.30 -12.84
N LYS A 41 -4.00 8.80 -13.88
CA LYS A 41 -5.25 9.36 -14.41
C LYS A 41 -6.39 9.12 -13.42
N ALA A 42 -6.93 10.17 -12.82
CA ALA A 42 -7.97 10.08 -11.81
C ALA A 42 -9.30 9.48 -12.33
N ASP A 43 -9.55 9.57 -13.63
CA ASP A 43 -10.73 9.02 -14.28
C ASP A 43 -10.63 7.51 -14.57
N ASP A 44 -9.42 6.95 -14.55
CA ASP A 44 -9.15 5.54 -14.76
C ASP A 44 -9.92 4.68 -13.71
N PRO A 45 -10.77 3.74 -14.15
CA PRO A 45 -11.51 2.85 -13.24
C PRO A 45 -10.64 2.13 -12.23
N LYS A 46 -9.41 1.77 -12.61
CA LYS A 46 -8.42 1.10 -11.76
C LYS A 46 -7.94 2.02 -10.64
N VAL A 47 -7.66 3.29 -10.96
CA VAL A 47 -7.23 4.30 -9.98
C VAL A 47 -8.36 4.58 -9.00
N LYS A 48 -9.60 4.73 -9.48
CA LYS A 48 -10.79 4.89 -8.62
C LYS A 48 -10.98 3.71 -7.68
N ALA A 49 -10.85 2.48 -8.19
CA ALA A 49 -10.97 1.28 -7.37
C ALA A 49 -9.87 1.20 -6.29
N ALA A 50 -8.63 1.59 -6.61
CA ALA A 50 -7.54 1.63 -5.64
C ALA A 50 -7.75 2.72 -4.59
N VAL A 51 -8.22 3.92 -4.98
CA VAL A 51 -8.55 5.00 -4.03
C VAL A 51 -9.64 4.56 -3.06
N ALA A 52 -10.70 3.90 -3.55
CA ALA A 52 -11.75 3.36 -2.68
C ALA A 52 -11.20 2.34 -1.66
N LYS A 53 -10.27 1.46 -2.07
CA LYS A 53 -9.58 0.55 -1.14
C LYS A 53 -8.75 1.31 -0.10
N LEU A 54 -8.07 2.40 -0.48
CA LEU A 54 -7.31 3.23 0.47
C LEU A 54 -8.21 3.98 1.45
N ASP A 55 -9.41 4.38 1.03
CA ASP A 55 -10.41 4.96 1.92
C ASP A 55 -10.92 3.92 2.94
N ASP A 56 -11.18 2.69 2.50
CA ASP A 56 -11.53 1.60 3.40
C ASP A 56 -10.38 1.21 4.33
N ALA A 57 -9.14 1.21 3.83
CA ALA A 57 -7.96 1.01 4.66
C ALA A 57 -7.84 2.08 5.75
N GLN A 58 -8.15 3.34 5.45
CA GLN A 58 -8.17 4.41 6.45
C GLN A 58 -9.25 4.17 7.50
N LYS A 59 -10.49 3.84 7.11
CA LYS A 59 -11.56 3.51 8.07
C LYS A 59 -11.19 2.35 8.99
N LEU A 60 -10.57 1.31 8.43
CA LEU A 60 -10.08 0.15 9.20
C LEU A 60 -8.98 0.57 10.19
N HIS A 61 -8.07 1.45 9.78
CA HIS A 61 -7.04 2.01 10.67
C HIS A 61 -7.67 2.80 11.82
N ASP A 62 -8.59 3.71 11.50
CA ASP A 62 -9.28 4.56 12.47
C ASP A 62 -10.13 3.73 13.46
N SER A 63 -10.57 2.53 13.03
CA SER A 63 -11.30 1.56 13.86
C SER A 63 -10.38 0.59 14.65
N GLY A 64 -9.06 0.78 14.61
CA GLY A 64 -8.08 -0.09 15.29
C GLY A 64 -7.83 -1.44 14.61
N LYS A 65 -8.44 -1.70 13.45
CA LYS A 65 -8.30 -2.93 12.66
C LYS A 65 -7.03 -2.87 11.78
N HIS A 66 -5.87 -2.74 12.41
CA HIS A 66 -4.60 -2.47 11.72
C HIS A 66 -4.19 -3.55 10.71
N ALA A 67 -4.42 -4.84 11.01
CA ALA A 67 -4.10 -5.92 10.07
C ALA A 67 -4.96 -5.85 8.80
N GLU A 68 -6.27 -5.61 8.94
CA GLU A 68 -7.21 -5.47 7.81
C GLU A 68 -6.88 -4.19 7.02
N SER A 69 -6.58 -3.08 7.71
CA SER A 69 -6.15 -1.82 7.09
C SER A 69 -4.91 -2.01 6.22
N LEU A 70 -3.87 -2.65 6.76
CA LEU A 70 -2.62 -2.87 6.05
C LEU A 70 -2.83 -3.79 4.85
N ALA A 71 -3.59 -4.87 4.99
CA ALA A 71 -3.92 -5.75 3.87
C ALA A 71 -4.60 -4.95 2.75
N LYS A 72 -5.62 -4.15 3.11
CA LYS A 72 -6.40 -3.36 2.15
C LYS A 72 -5.57 -2.29 1.43
N ALA A 73 -4.67 -1.62 2.14
CA ALA A 73 -3.76 -0.64 1.55
C ALA A 73 -2.74 -1.29 0.59
N ASN A 74 -2.24 -2.49 0.92
CA ASN A 74 -1.34 -3.24 0.03
C ASN A 74 -2.05 -3.74 -1.24
N GLU A 75 -3.31 -4.16 -1.15
CA GLU A 75 -4.12 -4.48 -2.34
C GLU A 75 -4.23 -3.27 -3.28
N ALA A 76 -4.45 -2.07 -2.73
CA ALA A 76 -4.52 -0.85 -3.53
C ALA A 76 -3.19 -0.51 -4.22
N LEU A 77 -2.06 -0.67 -3.52
CA LEU A 77 -0.72 -0.49 -4.11
C LEU A 77 -0.47 -1.49 -5.24
N ALA A 78 -0.83 -2.77 -5.02
CA ALA A 78 -0.70 -3.81 -6.01
C ALA A 78 -1.54 -3.51 -7.27
N ASP A 79 -2.78 -3.05 -7.08
CA ASP A 79 -3.61 -2.57 -8.18
C ASP A 79 -2.85 -1.46 -8.92
N LEU A 80 -2.45 -0.39 -8.27
CA LEU A 80 -1.73 0.74 -8.89
C LEU A 80 -0.38 0.34 -9.52
N GLY A 81 0.13 -0.86 -9.27
CA GLY A 81 1.47 -1.28 -9.70
C GLY A 81 2.59 -0.52 -8.98
N ALA A 82 2.25 0.13 -7.87
CA ALA A 82 3.18 0.84 -7.01
C ALA A 82 3.74 -0.12 -5.96
N LYS A 83 5.05 -0.06 -5.74
CA LYS A 83 5.78 -0.89 -4.77
C LYS A 83 6.54 0.04 -3.82
#